data_AF-A0A535AZ75-F1
#
_entry.id   AF-A0A535AZ75-F1
#
_cell.length_a   1.000
_cell.length_b   1.000
_cell.length_c   1.000
_cell.angle_alpha   90.00
_cell.angle_beta   90.00
_cell.angle_gamma   90.00
#
_symmetry.space_group_name_H-M   'P 1'
#
loop_
_entity.id
_entity.type
_entity.pdbx_description
1 polymer ?
#
loop_
_entity_poly.entity_id
_entity_poly.type
_entity_poly.pdbx_seq_one_letter_code
_entity_poly.pdbx_strand_id
1 'polypeptide(L)'
;MAIESEPRARPKTNERASKSYGQEHVDELPYGSDEKAGRYATERFHGATGLNWYTCDPTLQRAMRYYLSDEEFTWAEPHLVRLGELMGGAVSERAEVTDKIGP
;
A
#
# COMPACT_ATOMS: atom_id res chain seq x y z
N MET A 1 55.71 39.83 28.26
CA MET A 1 55.90 39.51 26.84
C MET A 1 54.83 38.50 26.46
N ALA A 2 54.10 38.79 25.38
CA ALA A 2 52.88 38.11 24.97
C ALA A 2 53.16 36.69 24.45
N ILE A 3 52.30 35.75 24.83
CA ILE A 3 52.17 34.44 24.20
C ILE A 3 51.22 34.58 23.02
N GLU A 4 51.74 34.49 21.80
CA GLU A 4 50.95 34.47 20.58
C GLU A 4 50.03 33.24 20.60
N SER A 5 48.73 33.49 20.59
CA SER A 5 47.70 32.44 20.54
C SER A 5 47.16 32.41 19.11
N GLU A 6 47.51 31.37 18.35
CA GLU A 6 47.01 31.19 16.99
C GLU A 6 45.47 31.09 16.96
N PRO A 7 44.78 31.66 15.95
CA PRO A 7 43.34 31.58 15.85
C PRO A 7 42.91 30.16 15.46
N ARG A 8 42.17 29.52 16.36
CA ARG A 8 41.53 28.21 16.15
C ARG A 8 40.63 28.26 14.91
N ALA A 9 40.95 27.44 13.91
CA ALA A 9 40.18 27.34 12.66
C ALA A 9 38.70 27.06 12.96
N ARG A 10 37.81 27.84 12.32
CA ARG A 10 36.36 27.64 12.42
C ARG A 10 35.99 26.27 11.84
N PRO A 11 35.18 25.45 12.52
CA PRO A 11 34.67 24.23 11.90
C PRO A 11 33.88 24.61 10.66
N LYS A 12 34.21 24.00 9.51
CA LYS A 12 33.41 24.16 8.30
C LYS A 12 31.99 23.71 8.63
N THR A 13 31.03 24.63 8.50
CA THR A 13 29.61 24.30 8.53
C THR A 13 29.41 23.23 7.47
N ASN A 14 29.24 21.98 7.92
CA ASN A 14 28.83 20.91 7.04
C ASN A 14 27.36 21.19 6.75
N GLU A 15 27.09 21.94 5.68
CA GLU A 15 25.77 21.99 5.07
C GLU A 15 25.42 20.58 4.62
N ARG A 16 24.94 19.76 5.55
CA ARG A 16 24.07 18.66 5.17
C ARG A 16 22.84 19.33 4.61
N ALA A 17 22.83 19.50 3.30
CA ALA A 17 21.64 19.80 2.55
C ALA A 17 20.55 18.88 3.11
N SER A 18 19.57 19.49 3.78
CA SER A 18 18.33 18.83 4.15
C SER A 18 17.83 18.17 2.87
N LYS A 19 17.87 16.83 2.81
CA LYS A 19 17.23 16.13 1.70
C LYS A 19 15.76 16.50 1.79
N SER A 20 15.33 17.39 0.90
CA SER A 20 13.92 17.56 0.62
C SER A 20 13.44 16.19 0.17
N TYR A 21 12.63 15.51 0.98
CA TYR A 21 11.87 14.33 0.57
C TYR A 21 10.73 14.73 -0.39
N GLY A 22 10.97 15.76 -1.21
CA GLY A 22 10.08 16.21 -2.25
C GLY A 22 10.17 15.25 -3.41
N GLN A 23 9.32 14.22 -3.36
CA GLN A 23 8.69 13.66 -4.55
C GLN A 23 9.68 13.26 -5.66
N GLU A 24 10.68 12.43 -5.34
CA GLU A 24 11.43 11.72 -6.39
C GLU A 24 10.48 10.69 -7.01
N HIS A 25 10.15 10.85 -8.29
CA HIS A 25 9.32 9.89 -9.00
C HIS A 25 10.08 8.56 -9.05
N VAL A 26 9.45 7.45 -8.65
CA VAL A 26 10.12 6.14 -8.51
C VAL A 26 10.81 5.71 -9.81
N ASP A 27 10.29 6.17 -10.95
CA ASP A 27 10.81 5.88 -12.29
C ASP A 27 12.11 6.63 -12.62
N GLU A 28 12.44 7.72 -11.91
CA GLU A 28 13.66 8.51 -12.11
C GLU A 28 14.83 8.03 -11.23
N LEU A 29 14.56 7.08 -10.32
CA LEU A 29 15.58 6.52 -9.44
C LEU A 29 16.54 5.64 -10.25
N PRO A 30 17.84 5.59 -9.90
CA PRO A 30 18.85 4.79 -10.61
C PRO A 30 18.62 3.26 -10.54
N TYR A 31 17.57 2.82 -9.86
CA TYR A 31 17.10 1.44 -9.74
C TYR A 31 15.63 1.27 -10.18
N GLY A 32 15.04 2.30 -10.78
CA GLY A 32 13.84 2.22 -11.60
C GLY A 32 14.22 1.74 -12.99
N SER A 33 13.46 0.81 -13.54
CA SER A 33 13.59 0.38 -14.93
C SER A 33 12.19 0.13 -15.49
N ASP A 34 12.01 0.29 -16.80
CA ASP A 34 10.73 0.02 -17.47
C ASP A 34 10.24 -1.42 -17.18
N GLU A 35 11.18 -2.36 -17.07
CA GLU A 35 10.90 -3.74 -16.69
C GLU A 35 10.30 -3.83 -15.27
N LYS A 36 10.86 -3.07 -14.32
CA LYS A 36 10.40 -3.04 -12.92
C LYS A 36 9.07 -2.30 -12.79
N ALA A 37 8.89 -1.19 -13.52
CA ALA A 37 7.61 -0.47 -13.59
C ALA A 37 6.51 -1.36 -14.19
N GLY A 38 6.83 -2.09 -15.27
CA GLY A 38 5.89 -3.01 -15.93
C GLY A 38 5.43 -4.19 -15.05
N ARG A 39 6.21 -4.60 -14.04
CA ARG A 39 5.78 -5.64 -13.08
C ARG A 39 4.63 -5.18 -12.19
N TYR A 40 4.55 -3.88 -11.90
CA TYR A 40 3.56 -3.29 -11.01
C TYR A 40 2.61 -2.35 -11.75
N ALA A 41 2.54 -2.45 -13.08
CA ALA A 41 1.56 -1.74 -13.90
C ALA A 41 0.14 -2.12 -13.41
N THR A 42 -0.46 -1.23 -12.63
CA THR A 42 -1.72 -1.46 -11.93
C THR A 42 -2.86 -1.69 -12.91
N GLU A 43 -2.76 -1.21 -14.14
CA GLU A 43 -3.72 -1.41 -15.23
C GLU A 43 -3.86 -2.88 -15.63
N ARG A 44 -2.84 -3.71 -15.35
CA ARG A 44 -2.88 -5.17 -15.58
C ARG A 44 -3.66 -5.92 -14.50
N PHE A 45 -3.94 -5.27 -13.38
CA PHE A 45 -4.66 -5.84 -12.25
C PHE A 45 -5.97 -5.11 -12.11
N HIS A 46 -7.03 -5.63 -12.74
CA HIS A 46 -8.36 -5.02 -12.82
C HIS A 46 -9.10 -4.84 -11.48
N GLY A 47 -8.39 -5.00 -10.35
CA GLY A 47 -8.97 -4.96 -9.01
C GLY A 47 -9.96 -6.11 -8.77
N ALA A 48 -10.56 -6.09 -7.59
CA ALA A 48 -11.63 -7.04 -7.22
C ALA A 48 -13.02 -6.38 -7.23
N THR A 49 -13.13 -5.14 -7.73
CA THR A 49 -14.42 -4.43 -7.84
C THR A 49 -15.36 -5.19 -8.76
N GLY A 50 -16.62 -5.33 -8.35
CA GLY A 50 -17.66 -6.07 -9.05
C GLY A 50 -17.63 -7.58 -8.82
N LEU A 51 -16.64 -8.12 -8.10
CA LEU A 51 -16.60 -9.53 -7.71
C LEU A 51 -17.16 -9.71 -6.30
N ASN A 52 -17.77 -10.85 -6.02
CA ASN A 52 -18.06 -11.22 -4.64
C ASN A 52 -16.78 -11.74 -3.96
N TRP A 53 -16.22 -10.94 -3.06
CA TRP A 53 -14.89 -11.17 -2.47
C TRP A 53 -14.78 -12.48 -1.68
N TYR A 54 -15.89 -13.00 -1.16
CA TYR A 54 -15.87 -14.29 -0.49
C TYR A 54 -15.81 -15.43 -1.50
N THR A 55 -16.69 -15.42 -2.50
CA THR A 55 -16.77 -16.53 -3.47
C THR A 55 -15.60 -16.57 -4.46
N CYS A 56 -14.95 -15.43 -4.70
CA CYS A 56 -13.79 -15.38 -5.60
C CYS A 56 -12.45 -15.71 -4.92
N ASP A 57 -12.41 -15.87 -3.59
CA ASP A 57 -11.19 -16.22 -2.84
C ASP A 57 -11.27 -17.65 -2.26
N PRO A 58 -10.67 -18.64 -2.94
CA PRO A 58 -10.62 -20.02 -2.45
C PRO A 58 -9.82 -20.18 -1.15
N THR A 59 -8.84 -19.30 -0.89
CA THR A 59 -8.02 -19.34 0.32
C THR A 59 -8.84 -18.93 1.52
N LEU A 60 -9.63 -17.86 1.37
CA LEU A 60 -10.58 -17.42 2.40
C LEU A 60 -11.63 -18.49 2.69
N GLN A 61 -12.25 -19.07 1.65
CA GLN A 61 -13.23 -20.16 1.82
C GLN A 61 -12.62 -21.35 2.58
N ARG A 62 -11.40 -21.75 2.21
CA ARG A 62 -10.66 -22.82 2.91
C ARG A 62 -10.39 -22.45 4.37
N ALA A 63 -9.99 -21.21 4.65
CA ALA A 63 -9.75 -20.75 6.01
C ALA A 63 -11.02 -20.81 6.86
N MET A 64 -12.16 -20.37 6.32
CA MET A 64 -13.44 -20.44 7.03
C MET A 64 -13.85 -21.88 7.35
N ARG A 65 -13.68 -22.80 6.39
CA ARG A 65 -13.91 -24.25 6.61
C ARG A 65 -12.93 -24.89 7.59
N TYR A 66 -11.75 -24.29 7.80
CA TYR A 66 -10.75 -24.81 8.74
C TYR A 66 -10.98 -24.33 10.17
N TYR A 67 -11.38 -23.08 10.36
CA TYR A 67 -11.51 -22.46 11.68
C TYR A 67 -12.90 -22.57 12.30
N LEU A 68 -13.94 -22.70 11.48
CA LEU A 68 -15.31 -22.83 11.96
C LEU A 68 -15.69 -24.31 12.06
N SER A 69 -16.46 -24.66 13.10
CA SER A 69 -17.19 -25.92 13.10
C SER A 69 -18.22 -25.96 11.97
N ASP A 70 -18.74 -27.14 11.63
CA ASP A 70 -19.74 -27.26 10.57
C ASP A 70 -21.02 -26.48 10.87
N GLU A 71 -21.44 -26.39 12.15
CA GLU A 71 -22.61 -25.61 12.55
C GLU A 71 -22.36 -24.10 12.39
N GLU A 72 -21.22 -23.62 12.88
CA GLU A 72 -20.83 -22.21 12.74
C GLU A 72 -20.64 -21.82 11.27
N PHE A 73 -20.04 -22.69 10.45
CA PHE A 73 -19.87 -22.45 9.02
C PHE A 73 -21.22 -22.39 8.31
N THR A 74 -22.13 -23.31 8.61
CA THR A 74 -23.48 -23.33 8.02
C THR A 74 -24.24 -22.04 8.33
N TRP A 75 -24.08 -21.51 9.54
CA TRP A 75 -24.64 -20.22 9.91
C TRP A 75 -23.92 -19.05 9.22
N ALA A 76 -22.59 -19.06 9.18
CA ALA A 76 -21.78 -17.93 8.72
C ALA A 76 -21.75 -17.77 7.19
N GLU A 77 -21.71 -18.86 6.43
CA GLU A 77 -21.54 -18.85 4.98
C GLU A 77 -22.48 -17.89 4.23
N PRO A 78 -23.82 -17.90 4.46
CA PRO A 78 -24.69 -16.95 3.78
C PRO A 78 -24.42 -15.49 4.15
N HIS A 79 -23.87 -15.21 5.33
CA HIS A 79 -23.45 -13.87 5.74
C HIS A 79 -22.14 -13.46 5.06
N LEU A 80 -21.19 -14.39 4.95
CA LEU A 80 -19.92 -14.18 4.26
C LEU A 80 -20.14 -13.89 2.77
N VAL A 81 -21.07 -14.60 2.13
CA VAL A 81 -21.48 -14.31 0.74
C VAL A 81 -22.06 -12.90 0.62
N ARG A 82 -23.01 -12.51 1.48
CA ARG A 82 -23.58 -11.15 1.45
C ARG A 82 -22.55 -10.06 1.73
N LEU A 83 -21.62 -10.33 2.64
CA LEU A 83 -20.51 -9.42 2.94
C LEU A 83 -19.58 -9.28 1.73
N GLY A 84 -19.23 -10.40 1.08
CA GLY A 84 -18.40 -10.39 -0.12
C GLY A 84 -19.01 -9.56 -1.26
N GLU A 85 -20.32 -9.66 -1.46
CA GLU A 85 -21.08 -8.86 -2.43
C GLU A 85 -20.99 -7.36 -2.10
N LEU A 86 -21.22 -7.00 -0.82
CA LEU A 86 -21.18 -5.61 -0.37
C LEU A 86 -19.78 -5.01 -0.54
N MET A 87 -18.76 -5.77 -0.12
CA MET A 87 -17.37 -5.33 -0.15
C MET A 87 -16.89 -5.11 -1.57
N GLY A 88 -17.11 -6.08 -2.47
CA GLY A 88 -16.65 -5.97 -3.85
C GLY A 88 -17.52 -5.10 -4.75
N GLY A 89 -18.79 -4.89 -4.40
CA GLY A 89 -19.65 -3.94 -5.09
C GLY A 89 -19.47 -2.53 -4.54
N ALA A 90 -20.52 -2.06 -3.86
CA ALA A 90 -20.71 -0.66 -3.56
C ALA A 90 -19.66 -0.06 -2.59
N VAL A 91 -18.98 -0.88 -1.78
CA VAL A 91 -17.86 -0.41 -0.94
C VAL A 91 -16.63 -0.17 -1.79
N SER A 92 -16.22 -1.14 -2.61
CA SER A 92 -15.05 -1.00 -3.50
C SER A 92 -15.20 0.18 -4.47
N GLU A 93 -16.39 0.37 -5.05
CA GLU A 93 -16.66 1.52 -5.94
C GLU A 93 -16.48 2.87 -5.24
N ARG A 94 -16.96 3.00 -4.00
CA ARG A 94 -16.80 4.24 -3.22
C ARG A 94 -15.37 4.45 -2.75
N ALA A 95 -14.66 3.37 -2.42
CA ALA A 95 -13.24 3.42 -2.09
C ALA A 95 -12.44 3.97 -3.27
N GLU A 96 -12.67 3.47 -4.48
CA GLU A 96 -12.02 3.94 -5.71
C GLU A 96 -12.24 5.44 -5.95
N VAL A 97 -13.45 5.94 -5.69
CA VAL A 97 -13.75 7.38 -5.77
C VAL A 97 -13.02 8.16 -4.68
N THR A 98 -13.01 7.65 -3.46
CA THR A 98 -12.39 8.31 -2.30
C THR A 98 -10.88 8.40 -2.45
N ASP A 99 -10.22 7.34 -2.93
CA ASP A 99 -8.79 7.31 -3.18
C ASP A 99 -8.34 8.33 -4.23
N LYS A 100 -9.21 8.62 -5.22
CA LYS A 100 -8.92 9.61 -6.28
C LYS A 100 -9.15 11.05 -5.86
N ILE A 101 -10.15 11.29 -5.00
CA ILE A 101 -10.64 12.65 -4.72
C ILE A 101 -10.15 13.15 -3.35
N GLY A 102 -9.90 12.26 -2.40
CA GLY A 102 -9.61 12.61 -1.00
C GLY A 102 -10.88 12.95 -0.20
N PRO A 103 -10.72 13.23 1.11
CA PRO A 103 -11.82 13.62 2.01
C PRO A 103 -12.34 15.05 1.81
#